data_AF-W2ZYS7-F1
#
_entry.id   AF-W2ZYS7-F1
#
_cell.length_a   1.000
_cell.length_b   1.000
_cell.length_c   1.000
_cell.angle_alpha   90.00
_cell.angle_beta   90.00
_cell.angle_gamma   90.00
#
_symmetry.space_group_name_H-M   'P 1'
#
loop_
_entity.id
_entity.type
_entity.pdbx_description
1 polymer ?
#
loop_
_entity_poly.entity_id
_entity_poly.type
_entity_poly.pdbx_seq_one_letter_code
_entity_poly.pdbx_strand_id
1 'polypeptide(L)' 'MGPLKAKLRSLWMEEKGKAMTAHEKRVATIKRTIQAWESIKDTTVRKVVNKALNT' A
#
# COMPACT_ATOMS: atom_id res chain seq x y z
N MET A 1 -9.95 -1.61 -6.92
CA MET A 1 -9.25 -1.27 -5.67
C MET A 1 -8.41 -0.02 -5.90
N GLY A 2 -8.35 0.90 -4.94
CA GLY A 2 -7.47 2.07 -5.05
C GLY A 2 -5.99 1.68 -5.10
N PRO A 3 -5.11 2.55 -5.65
CA PRO A 3 -3.69 2.24 -5.88
C PRO A 3 -2.95 1.83 -4.61
N LEU A 4 -3.24 2.47 -3.48
CA LEU A 4 -2.65 2.13 -2.18
C LEU A 4 -3.02 0.73 -1.72
N LYS A 5 -4.31 0.37 -1.77
CA LYS A 5 -4.80 -0.96 -1.36
C LYS A 5 -4.20 -2.07 -2.23
N ALA A 6 -4.03 -1.81 -3.52
CA ALA A 6 -3.38 -2.76 -4.43
C ALA A 6 -1.91 -2.99 -4.07
N LYS A 7 -1.15 -1.92 -3.79
CA LYS A 7 0.26 -2.02 -3.39
C LYS A 7 0.45 -2.72 -2.04
N LEU A 8 -0.34 -2.36 -1.04
CA LEU A 8 -0.33 -3.03 0.27
C LEU A 8 -0.54 -4.54 0.15
N ARG A 9 -1.48 -4.97 -0.71
CA ARG A 9 -1.73 -6.39 -0.96
C ARG A 9 -0.52 -7.10 -1.59
N SER A 10 0.16 -6.46 -2.55
CA SER A 10 1.36 -7.04 -3.18
C SER A 10 2.46 -7.27 -2.15
N LEU A 11 2.81 -6.23 -1.39
CA LEU A 11 3.86 -6.31 -0.36
C LEU A 11 3.50 -7.31 0.75
N TRP A 12 2.23 -7.39 1.13
CA TRP A 12 1.78 -8.42 2.08
C TRP A 12 2.00 -9.83 1.55
N MET A 13 1.77 -10.07 0.25
CA MET A 13 1.97 -11.38 -0.35
C MET A 13 3.45 -11.79 -0.44
N GLU A 14 4.37 -10.82 -0.49
CA GLU A 14 5.81 -11.05 -0.43
C GLU A 14 6.29 -11.38 1.00
N GLU A 15 5.63 -10.82 2.01
CA GLU A 15 6.02 -10.98 3.42
C GLU A 15 5.26 -12.09 4.16
N LYS A 16 4.18 -12.62 3.58
CA LYS A 16 3.32 -13.63 4.22
C LYS A 16 4.12 -14.89 4.57
N GLY A 17 3.79 -15.49 5.71
CA GLY A 17 4.38 -16.76 6.17
C GLY A 17 5.52 -16.60 7.18
N LYS A 18 5.94 -15.38 7.50
CA LYS A 18 6.88 -15.13 8.60
C LYS A 18 6.16 -15.25 9.94
N ALA A 19 6.68 -16.09 10.84
CA ALA A 19 6.25 -16.11 12.24
C ALA A 19 6.63 -14.77 12.89
N MET A 20 5.65 -14.06 13.42
CA MET A 20 5.84 -12.72 13.99
C MET A 20 4.97 -12.57 15.24
N THR A 21 5.52 -11.94 16.26
CA THR A 21 4.80 -11.46 17.44
C THR A 21 3.80 -10.36 17.05
N ALA A 22 2.86 -10.06 17.94
CA ALA A 22 1.89 -8.98 17.72
C ALA A 22 2.56 -7.61 17.55
N HIS A 23 3.67 -7.37 18.25
CA HIS A 23 4.44 -6.13 18.13
C HIS A 23 5.07 -6.00 16.75
N GLU A 24 5.75 -7.05 16.29
CA GLU A 24 6.40 -7.05 14.97
C GLU A 24 5.39 -6.90 13.83
N LYS A 25 4.20 -7.51 13.93
CA LYS A 25 3.13 -7.34 12.94
C LYS A 25 2.70 -5.88 12.79
N ARG A 26 2.62 -5.13 13.89
CA ARG A 26 2.29 -3.70 13.87
C ARG A 26 3.39 -2.90 13.18
N VAL A 27 4.65 -3.12 13.57
CA VAL A 27 5.80 -2.43 12.97
C VAL A 27 5.91 -2.73 11.47
N ALA A 28 5.77 -4.00 11.07
CA ALA A 28 5.80 -4.40 9.67
C ALA A 28 4.69 -3.74 8.86
N THR A 29 3.49 -3.61 9.44
CA THR A 29 2.37 -2.93 8.79
C THR A 29 2.63 -1.45 8.57
N ILE A 30 3.23 -0.76 9.54
CA ILE A 30 3.62 0.65 9.40
C ILE A 30 4.65 0.80 8.28
N LYS A 31 5.75 0.04 8.34
CA LYS A 31 6.82 0.07 7.32
C LYS A 31 6.29 -0.21 5.92
N ARG A 32 5.45 -1.23 5.78
CA ARG A 32 4.81 -1.59 4.51
C ARG A 32 3.91 -0.48 3.97
N THR A 33 3.20 0.22 4.84
CA THR A 33 2.33 1.33 4.43
C THR A 33 3.13 2.51 3.90
N ILE A 34 4.24 2.85 4.57
CA ILE A 34 5.18 3.87 4.12
C ILE A 34 5.75 3.49 2.75
N GLN A 35 6.29 2.28 2.62
CA GLN A 35 6.84 1.79 1.35
C GLN A 35 5.79 1.77 0.23
N ALA A 36 4.57 1.34 0.53
CA ALA A 36 3.48 1.35 -0.44
C ALA A 36 3.18 2.77 -0.92
N TRP A 37 3.10 3.74 -0.01
CA TRP A 37 2.84 5.14 -0.31
C TRP A 37 3.95 5.76 -1.18
N GLU A 38 5.21 5.59 -0.78
CA GLU A 38 6.37 6.12 -1.52
C GLU A 38 6.50 5.51 -2.92
N SER A 39 6.02 4.28 -3.13
CA SER A 39 6.06 3.62 -4.44
C SER A 39 5.00 4.12 -5.44
N ILE A 40 4.01 4.90 -4.97
CA ILE A 40 2.91 5.38 -5.81
C ILE A 40 3.33 6.70 -6.46
N LYS A 41 3.30 6.75 -7.79
CA LYS A 41 3.56 7.98 -8.54
C LYS A 41 2.41 8.97 -8.35
N ASP A 42 2.71 10.25 -8.21
CA ASP A 42 1.71 11.33 -8.12
C ASP A 42 0.74 11.33 -9.30
N THR A 43 1.23 10.99 -10.49
CA THR A 43 0.40 10.88 -11.71
C THR A 43 -0.69 9.83 -11.57
N THR A 44 -0.44 8.73 -10.85
CA THR A 44 -1.43 7.69 -10.57
C THR A 44 -2.53 8.23 -9.65
N VAL A 45 -2.17 8.98 -8.61
CA VAL A 45 -3.14 9.58 -7.69
C VAL A 45 -4.00 10.60 -8.44
N ARG A 46 -3.37 11.52 -9.19
CA ARG A 46 -4.07 12.53 -10.00
C ARG A 46 -5.04 11.90 -11.00
N LYS A 47 -4.63 10.85 -11.72
CA LYS A 47 -5.52 10.13 -12.65
C LYS A 47 -6.75 9.53 -11.96
N VAL A 48 -6.57 8.96 -10.77
CA VAL A 48 -7.70 8.37 -10.02
C VAL A 48 -8.64 9.46 -9.52
N VAL A 49 -8.11 10.59 -9.06
CA VAL A 49 -8.91 11.75 -8.64
C VAL A 49 -9.69 12.33 -9.81
N ASN A 50 -9.03 12.63 -10.94
CA ASN A 50 -9.67 13.13 -12.16
C ASN A 50 -10.80 12.20 -12.63
N LYS A 51 -10.52 10.89 -12.69
CA LYS A 51 -11.52 9.88 -13.02
C LYS A 51 -12.72 9.89 -12.05
N ALA A 52 -12.48 10.08 -10.75
CA ALA A 52 -13.57 10.14 -9.77
C ALA A 52 -14.40 11.42 -9.89
N LEU A 53 -13.78 12.52 -10.34
CA LEU A 53 -14.42 13.82 -10.51
C LEU A 53 -15.08 14.01 -11.90
N ASN A 54 -14.98 13.01 -12.81
CA ASN A 54 -15.43 13.11 -14.21
C ASN A 54 -14.88 14.33 -14.97
N THR A 55 -13.70 14.80 -14.57
CA THR A 55 -12.89 15.85 -15.23
C THR A 55 -11.67 15.21 -15.87
#